data_AF-A0A920RFS0-F1
#
_entry.id   AF-A0A920RFS0-F1
#
_cell.length_a   1.000
_cell.length_b   1.000
_cell.length_c   1.000
_cell.angle_alpha   90.00
_cell.angle_beta   90.00
_cell.angle_gamma   90.00
#
_symmetry.space_group_name_H-M   'P 1'
#
loop_
_entity.id
_entity.type
_entity.pdbx_description
1 polymer ?
#
loop_
_entity_poly.entity_id
_entity_poly.type
_entity_poly.pdbx_seq_one_letter_code
_entity_poly.pdbx_strand_id
1 'polypeptide(L)' 'MLAMINEAARVLEEGIALRPLDIDMVKVFGYGFPRWRGGPMHFADETGLDEILKLLRDYAMTDISSGIRRRC' A
#
# COMPACT_ATOMS: atom_id res chain seq x y z
N MET A 1 3.70 5.90 2.15
CA MET A 1 3.65 5.03 0.95
C MET A 1 3.18 3.62 1.30
N LEU A 2 3.81 2.93 2.25
CA LEU A 2 3.48 1.55 2.62
C LEU A 2 2.02 1.33 3.01
N ALA A 3 1.42 2.25 3.76
CA ALA A 3 -0.01 2.19 4.09
C ALA A 3 -0.92 2.25 2.85
N MET A 4 -0.53 2.95 1.78
CA MET A 4 -1.29 3.04 0.53
C MET A 4 -1.20 1.73 -0.27
N ILE A 5 -0.05 1.09 -0.24
CA ILE A 5 0.16 -0.23 -0.86
C ILE A 5 -0.65 -1.28 -0.11
N ASN A 6 -0.63 -1.25 1.22
CA ASN A 6 -1.43 -2.14 2.03
C ASN A 6 -2.94 -1.96 1.79
N GLU A 7 -3.41 -0.72 1.68
CA GLU A 7 -4.81 -0.45 1.37
C GLU A 7 -5.18 -0.92 -0.05
N ALA A 8 -4.30 -0.70 -1.03
CA ALA A 8 -4.51 -1.21 -2.39
C ALA A 8 -4.60 -2.74 -2.43
N ALA A 9 -3.76 -3.44 -1.67
CA ALA A 9 -3.83 -4.90 -1.52
C ALA A 9 -5.17 -5.33 -0.90
N ARG A 10 -5.65 -4.64 0.14
CA ARG A 10 -6.97 -4.93 0.75
C ARG A 10 -8.14 -4.70 -0.21
N VAL A 11 -8.10 -3.64 -1.00
CA VAL A 11 -9.12 -3.34 -2.02
C VAL A 11 -9.19 -4.45 -3.09
N LEU A 12 -8.04 -5.08 -3.42
CA LEU A 12 -8.00 -6.26 -4.29
C LEU A 12 -8.58 -7.49 -3.60
N GLU A 13 -8.23 -7.75 -2.35
CA GLU A 13 -8.75 -8.88 -1.56
C GLU A 13 -10.27 -8.80 -1.37
N GLU A 14 -10.79 -7.59 -1.15
CA GLU A 14 -12.23 -7.32 -1.02
C GLU A 14 -12.97 -7.40 -2.38
N GLY A 15 -12.24 -7.55 -3.49
CA GLY A 15 -12.82 -7.67 -4.84
C GLY A 15 -13.42 -6.37 -5.38
N ILE A 16 -13.11 -5.23 -4.76
CA ILE A 16 -13.57 -3.91 -5.22
C ILE A 16 -12.90 -3.53 -6.54
N ALA A 17 -11.64 -3.92 -6.71
CA ALA A 17 -10.93 -3.83 -7.98
C ALA A 17 -10.66 -5.22 -8.55
N LEU A 18 -10.84 -5.39 -9.86
CA LEU A 18 -10.58 -6.66 -10.54
C LEU A 18 -9.09 -6.90 -10.81
N ARG A 19 -8.32 -5.82 -11.03
CA ARG A 19 -6.90 -5.90 -11.37
C ARG A 19 -6.09 -4.86 -10.60
N PRO A 20 -4.83 -5.15 -10.23
CA PRO A 20 -3.94 -4.17 -9.58
C PRO A 20 -3.77 -2.88 -10.39
N LEU A 21 -3.76 -3.01 -11.73
CA LEU A 21 -3.64 -1.89 -12.66
C LEU A 21 -4.77 -0.86 -12.53
N ASP A 22 -5.98 -1.30 -12.19
CA ASP A 22 -7.14 -0.40 -12.05
C ASP A 22 -6.94 0.53 -10.86
N ILE A 23 -6.35 0.02 -9.77
CA ILE A 23 -6.02 0.81 -8.59
C ILE A 23 -4.87 1.78 -8.90
N ASP A 24 -3.85 1.31 -9.62
CA ASP A 24 -2.71 2.14 -10.00
C ASP A 24 -3.15 3.33 -10.86
N MET A 25 -4.02 3.11 -11.84
CA MET A 25 -4.60 4.19 -12.64
C MET A 25 -5.35 5.19 -11.77
N VAL A 26 -6.23 4.74 -10.87
CA VAL A 26 -6.98 5.66 -9.99
C VAL A 26 -6.05 6.43 -9.05
N LYS A 27 -4.99 5.82 -8.55
CA LYS A 27 -4.05 6.48 -7.64
C LYS A 27 -3.14 7.47 -8.36
N VAL A 28 -2.72 7.16 -9.58
CA VAL A 28 -1.94 8.06 -10.44
C VAL A 28 -2.77 9.24 -10.91
N PHE A 29 -3.97 9.00 -11.46
CA PHE A 29 -4.80 10.06 -12.04
C PHE A 29 -5.67 10.79 -11.01
N GLY A 30 -6.13 10.11 -9.96
CA GLY A 30 -7.05 10.66 -8.97
C GLY A 30 -6.36 11.29 -7.76
N TYR A 31 -5.32 10.63 -7.23
CA TYR A 31 -4.65 11.05 -5.98
C TYR A 31 -3.26 11.64 -6.19
N GLY A 32 -2.83 11.80 -7.45
CA GLY A 32 -1.55 12.43 -7.81
C GLY A 32 -0.32 11.59 -7.51
N PHE A 33 -0.44 10.25 -7.52
CA PHE A 33 0.73 9.37 -7.36
C PHE A 33 1.75 9.61 -8.48
N PRO A 34 3.07 9.58 -8.21
CA PRO A 34 4.10 9.83 -9.21
C PRO A 34 3.96 8.95 -10.46
N ARG A 35 3.64 9.58 -11.59
CA ARG A 35 3.43 8.90 -12.89
C ARG A 35 4.62 8.04 -13.31
N TRP A 36 5.84 8.49 -13.04
CA TRP A 36 7.07 7.77 -13.41
C TRP A 36 7.34 6.51 -12.58
N ARG A 37 6.58 6.26 -11.51
CA ARG A 37 6.66 5.01 -10.73
C ARG A 37 5.56 4.00 -11.07
N GLY A 38 4.69 4.29 -12.03
CA GLY A 38 3.62 3.39 -12.50
C GLY A 38 2.40 3.28 -11.59
N GLY A 39 2.56 3.43 -10.27
CA GLY A 39 1.48 3.32 -9.29
C GLY A 39 1.94 2.64 -8.00
N PRO A 40 1.13 2.62 -6.93
CA PRO A 40 1.47 1.93 -5.69
C PRO A 40 1.68 0.42 -5.84
N MET A 41 0.88 -0.28 -6.65
CA MET A 41 1.03 -1.72 -6.88
C MET A 41 2.24 -2.01 -7.77
N HIS A 42 2.43 -1.25 -8.84
CA HIS A 42 3.65 -1.33 -9.67
C HIS A 42 4.93 -1.08 -8.85
N PHE A 43 4.93 -0.05 -8.00
CA PHE A 43 6.05 0.22 -7.10
C PHE A 43 6.26 -0.90 -6.08
N ALA A 44 5.19 -1.61 -5.68
CA ALA A 44 5.29 -2.75 -4.80
C ALA A 44 5.97 -3.95 -5.47
N ASP A 45 5.65 -4.21 -6.73
CA ASP A 45 6.28 -5.24 -7.53
C ASP A 45 7.77 -4.92 -7.80
N GLU A 46 8.11 -3.65 -8.07
CA GLU A 46 9.50 -3.20 -8.26
C GLU A 46 10.36 -3.35 -7.00
N THR A 47 9.79 -3.04 -5.82
CA THR A 47 10.51 -3.11 -4.54
C THR A 47 10.62 -4.55 -4.03
N GLY A 48 9.68 -5.41 -4.41
CA GLY A 48 9.53 -6.76 -3.91
C GLY A 48 8.58 -6.83 -2.71
N LEU A 49 7.63 -7.77 -2.78
CA LEU A 49 6.60 -7.93 -1.75
C LEU A 49 7.19 -8.30 -0.39
N ASP A 50 8.27 -9.08 -0.36
CA ASP A 50 8.90 -9.53 0.89
C ASP A 50 9.45 -8.37 1.72
N GLU A 51 10.09 -7.40 1.06
CA GLU A 51 10.65 -6.22 1.72
C GLU A 51 9.52 -5.31 2.21
N ILE A 52 8.45 -5.16 1.44
CA ILE A 52 7.27 -4.37 1.85
C ILE A 52 6.57 -5.00 3.05
N LEU A 53 6.42 -6.32 3.07
CA LEU A 53 5.82 -7.05 4.17
C LEU A 53 6.66 -6.92 5.45
N LYS A 54 7.99 -6.99 5.32
CA LYS A 54 8.92 -6.76 6.43
C LYS A 54 8.77 -5.35 6.99
N LEU A 55 8.82 -4.33 6.13
CA LEU A 55 8.65 -2.94 6.53
C LEU A 55 7.29 -2.71 7.21
N LEU A 56 6.20 -3.26 6.67
CA LEU A 56 4.87 -3.17 7.27
C LEU A 56 4.83 -3.77 8.69
N ARG A 57 5.49 -4.89 8.91
CA ARG A 57 5.61 -5.52 10.24
C ARG A 57 6.43 -4.66 11.20
N ASP A 58 7.53 -4.08 10.73
CA ASP A 58 8.39 -3.21 11.53
C ASP A 58 7.64 -1.94 11.97
N TYR A 59 6.86 -1.33 11.06
CA TYR A 59 5.98 -0.20 11.39
C TYR A 59 4.88 -0.59 12.38
N ALA A 60 4.21 -1.74 12.17
CA ALA A 60 3.20 -2.22 13.10
C ALA A 60 3.76 -2.46 14.51
N MET A 61 4.98 -3.00 14.62
CA MET A 61 5.66 -3.19 15.90
C MET A 61 6.06 -1.85 16.55
N THR A 62 6.51 -0.88 15.74
CA THR A 62 6.85 0.46 16.19
C THR A 62 5.64 1.21 16.73
N ASP A 63 4.47 1.12 16.07
CA ASP A 63 3.20 1.69 16.54
C ASP A 63 2.76 1.10 17.90
N ILE A 64 2.99 -0.21 18.11
CA ILE A 64 2.71 -0.88 19.39
C ILE A 64 3.65 -0.38 20.50
N SER A 65 4.94 -0.20 20.18
CA SER A 65 5.96 0.26 21.15
C SER A 65 5.85 1.74 21.50
N SER A 66 5.37 2.57 20.56
CA SER A 66 5.20 4.03 20.74
C SER A 66 3.89 4.42 21.43
N GLY A 67 3.06 3.45 21.85
CA GLY A 67 1.86 3.71 22.65
C GLY A 67 0.72 4.40 21.89
N ILE A 68 0.79 4.51 20.56
CA ILE A 68 -0.33 4.95 19.71
C ILE A 68 -1.28 3.76 19.52
N ARG A 69 -1.86 3.30 20.62
CA ARG A 69 -3.00 2.40 20.58
C ARG A 69 -4.13 3.22 19.96
N ARG A 70 -4.52 2.86 18.73
CA ARG A 70 -5.75 3.32 18.07
C ARG A 70 -6.86 3.29 19.13
N ARG A 71 -7.25 4.46 19.65
CA ARG A 71 -8.54 4.56 20.34
C ARG A 71 -9.56 4.28 19.27
N CYS A 72 -10.34 3.22 19.51
CA CYS A 72 -11.55 2.90 18.77
C CYS A 72 -12.43 4.15 18.62
#